data_AF-A0A3N4JGY1-F1
#
_entry.id   AF-A0A3N4JGY1-F1
#
_cell.length_a   1.000
_cell.length_b   1.000
_cell.length_c   1.000
_cell.angle_alpha   90.00
_cell.angle_beta   90.00
_cell.angle_gamma   90.00
#
_symmetry.space_group_name_H-M   'P 1'
#
loop_
_entity.id
_entity.type
_entity.pdbx_description
1 polymer ?
#
loop_
_entity_poly.entity_id
_entity_poly.type
_entity_poly.pdbx_seq_one_letter_code
_entity_poly.pdbx_strand_id
1 'polypeptide(L)'
;MSWLKKHRITLLEIPLYSPDLNPIENIWSLIKNKLSKQYPELHLMKDPEDMVKKTIEEAITYCWKLLDPKVFDTLAGSMVDRIKAIIKADG
;
A
#
# COMPACT_ATOMS: atom_id res chain seq x y z
N MET A 1 3.90 4.46 22.86
CA MET A 1 4.63 3.19 23.15
C MET A 1 3.95 2.28 24.16
N SER A 2 3.32 2.78 25.25
CA SER A 2 2.71 1.91 26.29
C SER A 2 1.68 0.90 25.74
N TRP A 3 0.83 1.33 24.80
CA TRP A 3 -0.17 0.45 24.17
C TRP A 3 0.45 -0.72 23.39
N LEU A 4 1.46 -0.47 22.54
CA LEU A 4 2.12 -1.51 21.74
C LEU A 4 2.83 -2.53 22.63
N LYS A 5 3.51 -2.06 23.68
CA LYS A 5 4.15 -2.91 24.69
C LYS A 5 3.12 -3.76 25.44
N LYS A 6 1.98 -3.17 25.84
CA LYS A 6 0.87 -3.88 26.48
C LYS A 6 0.32 -5.02 25.60
N HIS A 7 0.28 -4.83 24.29
CA HIS A 7 -0.20 -5.83 23.33
C HIS A 7 0.91 -6.73 22.75
N ARG A 8 2.14 -6.62 23.26
CA ARG A 8 3.31 -7.41 22.80
C ARG A 8 3.55 -7.31 21.29
N ILE A 9 3.31 -6.14 20.72
CA ILE A 9 3.58 -5.85 19.30
C ILE A 9 5.03 -5.41 19.16
N THR A 10 5.81 -6.21 18.43
CA THR A 10 7.18 -5.86 18.05
C THR A 10 7.15 -4.89 16.87
N LEU A 11 7.87 -3.77 16.99
CA LEU A 11 8.03 -2.83 15.89
C LEU A 11 9.27 -3.19 15.08
N LEU A 12 9.13 -3.15 13.75
CA LEU A 12 10.25 -3.15 12.84
C LEU A 12 10.73 -1.70 12.68
N GLU A 13 12.02 -1.46 12.89
CA GLU A 13 12.62 -0.16 12.61
C GLU A 13 12.88 -0.05 11.11
N ILE A 14 12.26 0.95 10.48
CA ILE A 14 12.46 1.27 9.06
C ILE A 14 13.22 2.60 9.02
N PRO A 15 14.33 2.70 8.27
CA PRO A 15 15.06 3.95 8.11
C PRO A 15 14.16 5.06 7.53
N LEU A 16 14.49 6.30 7.88
CA LEU A 16 13.80 7.47 7.32
C LEU A 16 13.93 7.48 5.79
N TYR A 17 12.92 7.99 5.10
CA TYR A 17 12.89 8.13 3.64
C TYR A 17 13.08 6.82 2.86
N SER A 18 12.73 5.67 3.45
CA SER A 18 12.84 4.35 2.81
C SER A 18 11.47 3.76 2.44
N PRO A 19 10.72 4.36 1.48
CA PRO A 19 9.42 3.81 1.05
C PRO A 19 9.55 2.40 0.46
N ASP A 20 10.70 2.06 -0.11
CA ASP A 20 10.98 0.74 -0.69
C ASP A 20 10.92 -0.40 0.36
N LEU A 21 11.18 -0.07 1.61
CA LEU A 21 11.06 -0.98 2.77
C LEU A 21 9.65 -1.05 3.35
N ASN A 22 8.70 -0.27 2.85
CA ASN A 22 7.31 -0.34 3.27
C ASN A 22 6.46 -1.08 2.23
N PRO A 23 6.07 -2.35 2.47
CA PRO A 23 5.28 -3.14 1.53
C PRO A 23 3.98 -2.49 1.10
N ILE A 24 3.39 -1.62 1.92
CA ILE A 24 2.11 -0.96 1.59
C ILE A 24 2.21 -0.06 0.35
N GLU A 25 3.39 0.49 0.04
CA GLU A 25 3.60 1.31 -1.16
C GLU A 25 3.39 0.48 -2.43
N ASN A 26 3.75 -0.80 -2.40
CA ASN A 26 3.51 -1.72 -3.51
C ASN A 26 2.02 -2.05 -3.63
N ILE A 27 1.33 -2.24 -2.50
CA ILE A 27 -0.11 -2.43 -2.49
C ILE A 27 -0.83 -1.21 -3.08
N TRP A 28 -0.44 0.01 -2.70
CA TRP A 28 -0.98 1.24 -3.28
C TRP A 28 -0.72 1.34 -4.78
N SER A 29 0.46 0.94 -5.25
CA SER A 29 0.76 0.86 -6.68
C SER A 29 -0.18 -0.09 -7.42
N LEU A 30 -0.43 -1.29 -6.87
CA LEU A 30 -1.36 -2.26 -7.44
C LEU A 30 -2.80 -1.76 -7.46
N ILE A 31 -3.25 -1.10 -6.40
CA ILE A 31 -4.59 -0.50 -6.33
C ILE A 31 -4.75 0.58 -7.39
N LYS A 32 -3.78 1.52 -7.51
CA LYS A 32 -3.80 2.56 -8.55
C LYS A 32 -3.83 1.97 -9.95
N ASN A 33 -3.09 0.87 -10.18
CA ASN A 33 -3.09 0.16 -11.46
C ASN A 33 -4.42 -0.54 -11.77
N LYS A 34 -5.15 -1.01 -10.76
CA LYS A 34 -6.53 -1.52 -10.95
C LYS A 34 -7.52 -0.39 -11.16
N LEU A 35 -7.40 0.69 -10.39
CA LEU A 35 -8.25 1.87 -10.46
C LEU A 35 -8.20 2.50 -11.86
N SER A 36 -7.00 2.69 -12.42
CA SER A 36 -6.84 3.25 -13.77
C SER A 36 -7.44 2.38 -14.88
N LYS A 37 -7.53 1.07 -14.67
CA LYS A 37 -8.12 0.12 -15.62
C LYS A 37 -9.64 0.01 -15.49
N GLN A 38 -10.15 0.02 -14.26
CA GLN A 38 -11.57 -0.20 -13.98
C GLN A 38 -12.38 1.08 -13.93
N TYR A 39 -11.75 2.20 -13.57
CA TYR A 39 -12.37 3.51 -13.44
C TYR A 39 -11.52 4.58 -14.15
N PRO A 40 -11.29 4.44 -15.48
CA PRO A 40 -10.43 5.36 -16.23
C PRO A 40 -10.92 6.81 -16.13
N GLU A 41 -12.24 7.03 -16.09
CA GLU A 41 -12.85 8.36 -16.06
C GLU A 41 -13.00 8.95 -14.66
N LEU A 42 -12.57 8.25 -13.58
CA LEU A 42 -12.76 8.71 -12.20
C LEU A 42 -12.15 10.08 -11.93
N HIS A 43 -11.00 10.35 -12.56
CA HIS A 43 -10.30 11.62 -12.46
C HIS A 43 -11.00 12.80 -13.17
N LEU A 44 -12.04 12.53 -13.97
CA LEU A 44 -12.81 13.52 -14.71
C LEU A 44 -14.15 13.87 -14.03
N MET A 45 -14.47 13.25 -12.89
CA MET A 45 -15.69 13.55 -12.16
C MET A 45 -15.76 15.04 -11.78
N LYS A 46 -16.94 15.64 -12.01
CA LYS A 46 -17.23 17.05 -11.71
C LYS A 46 -18.36 17.22 -10.69
N ASP A 47 -18.74 16.13 -10.04
CA ASP A 47 -19.74 16.10 -8.98
C ASP A 47 -19.27 16.87 -7.74
N PRO A 48 -20.19 17.21 -6.81
CA PRO A 48 -19.82 17.79 -5.52
C PRO A 48 -18.75 16.96 -4.80
N GLU A 49 -17.87 17.63 -4.05
CA GLU A 49 -16.70 17.02 -3.42
C GLU A 49 -17.02 15.78 -2.58
N ASP A 50 -18.11 15.81 -1.80
CA ASP A 50 -18.53 14.67 -0.97
C ASP A 50 -18.91 13.44 -1.80
N MET A 51 -19.52 13.65 -2.97
CA MET A 51 -19.87 12.56 -3.89
C MET A 51 -18.63 12.00 -4.57
N VAL A 52 -17.70 12.86 -4.98
CA VAL A 52 -16.41 12.44 -5.57
C VAL A 52 -15.61 11.61 -4.54
N LYS A 53 -15.50 12.09 -3.30
CA LYS A 53 -14.82 11.37 -2.20
C LYS A 53 -15.43 9.99 -1.98
N LYS A 54 -16.75 9.91 -1.84
CA LYS A 54 -17.46 8.65 -1.65
C LYS A 54 -17.21 7.67 -2.79
N THR A 55 -17.26 8.16 -4.04
CA THR A 55 -17.03 7.34 -5.22
C THR A 55 -15.59 6.82 -5.27
N ILE A 56 -14.61 7.65 -4.94
CA ILE A 56 -13.20 7.24 -4.84
C ILE A 56 -13.03 6.18 -3.75
N GLU A 57 -13.62 6.36 -2.56
CA GLU A 57 -13.55 5.40 -1.47
C GLU A 57 -14.12 4.02 -1.86
N GLU A 58 -15.28 4.01 -2.50
CA GLU A 58 -15.92 2.79 -3.00
C GLU A 58 -15.07 2.10 -4.08
N ALA A 59 -14.52 2.86 -5.03
CA ALA A 59 -13.67 2.34 -6.10
C ALA A 59 -12.35 1.77 -5.58
N ILE A 60 -11.70 2.46 -4.63
CA ILE A 60 -10.47 1.96 -3.96
C ILE A 60 -10.78 0.68 -3.19
N THR A 61 -11.89 0.66 -2.45
CA THR A 61 -12.33 -0.52 -1.68
C THR A 61 -12.61 -1.72 -2.58
N TYR A 62 -13.23 -1.48 -3.73
CA TYR A 62 -13.46 -2.52 -4.73
C TYR A 62 -12.13 -3.04 -5.31
N CYS A 63 -11.23 -2.15 -5.72
CA CYS A 63 -9.91 -2.53 -6.24
C CYS A 63 -9.07 -3.32 -5.22
N TRP A 64 -9.14 -2.95 -3.94
CA TRP A 64 -8.51 -3.68 -2.83
C TRP A 64 -9.02 -5.12 -2.75
N LYS A 65 -10.34 -5.31 -2.78
CA LYS A 65 -10.98 -6.65 -2.71
C LYS A 65 -10.63 -7.55 -3.89
N LEU A 66 -10.18 -6.97 -5.00
CA LEU A 66 -9.74 -7.71 -6.19
C LEU A 66 -8.24 -8.07 -6.19
N LEU A 67 -7.49 -7.71 -5.16
CA LEU A 67 -6.11 -8.17 -5.01
C LEU A 67 -6.13 -9.66 -4.64
N ASP A 68 -5.29 -10.45 -5.31
CA ASP A 68 -5.07 -11.84 -4.92
C ASP A 68 -4.39 -11.84 -3.53
N PRO A 69 -4.94 -12.56 -2.53
CA PRO A 69 -4.33 -12.66 -1.21
C PRO A 69 -2.83 -13.05 -1.24
N LYS A 70 -2.40 -13.84 -2.24
CA LYS A 70 -0.99 -14.24 -2.41
C LYS A 70 -0.04 -13.06 -2.61
N VAL A 71 -0.55 -11.91 -3.06
CA VAL A 71 0.26 -10.68 -3.18
C VAL A 71 0.80 -10.26 -1.82
N PHE A 72 0.00 -10.37 -0.75
CA PHE A 72 0.45 -9.98 0.59
C PHE A 72 1.57 -10.89 1.09
N ASP A 73 1.42 -12.20 0.92
CA ASP A 73 2.45 -13.18 1.29
C ASP A 73 3.74 -12.96 0.49
N THR A 74 3.61 -12.69 -0.82
CA THR A 74 4.76 -12.43 -1.69
C THR A 74 5.51 -11.16 -1.27
N LEU A 75 4.79 -10.08 -0.98
CA LEU A 75 5.40 -8.82 -0.54
C LEU A 75 6.08 -8.97 0.82
N ALA A 76 5.43 -9.64 1.77
CA ALA A 76 6.02 -9.93 3.08
C ALA A 76 7.27 -10.79 2.95
N GLY A 77 7.23 -11.84 2.13
CA GLY A 77 8.38 -12.71 1.86
C GLY A 77 9.55 -11.99 1.18
N SER A 78 9.28 -10.98 0.35
CA SER A 78 10.32 -10.22 -0.36
C SER A 78 11.16 -9.28 0.53
N MET A 79 10.75 -9.04 1.77
CA MET A 79 11.42 -8.06 2.65
C MET A 79 12.88 -8.37 2.89
N VAL A 80 13.25 -9.65 3.01
CA VAL A 80 14.64 -10.07 3.20
C VAL A 80 15.50 -9.64 2.02
N ASP A 81 15.02 -9.81 0.79
CA ASP A 81 15.79 -9.48 -0.40
C ASP A 81 15.85 -7.97 -0.66
N ARG A 82 14.80 -7.22 -0.30
CA ARG A 82 14.81 -5.74 -0.35
C ARG A 82 15.86 -5.15 0.60
N ILE A 83 15.93 -5.68 1.82
CA ILE A 83 16.96 -5.25 2.79
C ILE A 83 18.35 -5.54 2.25
N LYS A 84 18.59 -6.73 1.67
CA LYS A 84 19.87 -7.05 1.03
C LYS A 84 20.20 -6.10 -0.12
N ALA A 85 19.22 -5.73 -0.94
CA ALA A 85 19.42 -4.82 -2.06
C ALA A 85 19.85 -3.43 -1.60
N ILE A 86 19.23 -2.91 -0.53
CA ILE A 86 19.58 -1.65 0.11
C ILE A 86 20.99 -1.68 0.70
N ILE A 87 21.34 -2.73 1.45
CA ILE A 87 22.70 -2.91 1.98
C ILE A 87 23.73 -2.92 0.84
N LYS A 88 23.42 -3.59 -0.27
CA LYS A 88 24.30 -3.65 -1.44
C LYS A 88 24.44 -2.28 -2.14
N ALA A 89 23.43 -1.42 -2.05
CA ALA A 89 23.44 -0.08 -2.62
C ALA A 89 24.17 0.96 -1.74
N ASP A 90 24.67 0.56 -0.56
CA ASP A 90 25.27 1.44 0.46
C ASP A 90 24.31 2.56 0.91
N GLY A 91 23.00 2.27 0.89
CA GLY A 91 21.93 3.22 1.19
C GLY A 91 20.56 2.75 0.73
#